data_AF-A0A930E999-F1
#
_entry.id   AF-A0A930E999-F1
#
_cell.length_a   1.000
_cell.length_b   1.000
_cell.length_c   1.000
_cell.angle_alpha   90.00
_cell.angle_beta   90.00
_cell.angle_gamma   90.00
#
_symmetry.space_group_name_H-M   'P 1'
#
loop_
_entity.id
_entity.type
_entity.pdbx_description
1 polymer ?
#
loop_
_entity_poly.entity_id
_entity_poly.type
_entity_poly.pdbx_seq_one_letter_code
_entity_poly.pdbx_strand_id
1 'polypeptide(L)'
;TNLTTNGTATLGNEAKFIYSNNKDITVTNNVPLTSTGNNTYGIYSAGTVTNNADIDFGRGTGSVAIYAIDGGTARNAAGKTITVSGSNLSATPVPEYGMGMATSNGTIINDGTIKVALDEGIGMFASGSGSKAINNGTIELSGKNTKGMYVDNNAVGENWGIIKTVPTANNDGILGVVATGGGVIKNYGQIIVDGPNNKAGYLGSTGTFSNETSGGTTGTVTNTNGADGVVRKVSNPTSKTVAGIEIIAPPAATAATIKINNNIVIPTVIDTNISTPNPSVATVTSPDGTVTTIDLGSTRLGSIPSNEQVGALGMYIDTSGVNYTHPIEGLNNLTGLKRINLIFGNEAARYTDSKVIEVGDNIINPYNNMILSLAASSSGMKFALNAGSLTWFATATQNLSTGALGKVYLVKIPYTAFAQDGNTYNFLGGLEQRYGVE
;
A
#
# COMPACT_ATOMS: atom_id res chain seq x y z
N THR A 1 -10.72 -11.40 41.45
CA THR A 1 -11.78 -10.36 41.48
C THR A 1 -12.70 -10.58 40.29
N ASN A 2 -14.02 -10.51 40.47
CA ASN A 2 -14.99 -10.79 39.39
C ASN A 2 -15.79 -9.53 39.04
N LEU A 3 -15.97 -9.25 37.75
CA LEU A 3 -16.83 -8.20 37.22
C LEU A 3 -17.88 -8.84 36.29
N THR A 4 -19.16 -8.64 36.61
CA THR A 4 -20.28 -9.07 35.78
C THR A 4 -21.15 -7.87 35.42
N THR A 5 -21.41 -7.65 34.14
CA THR A 5 -22.28 -6.56 33.66
C THR A 5 -23.63 -7.10 33.19
N ASN A 6 -24.70 -6.32 33.39
CA ASN A 6 -26.07 -6.61 32.93
C ASN A 6 -26.75 -5.31 32.45
N GLY A 7 -27.67 -5.39 31.47
CA GLY A 7 -28.34 -4.22 30.87
C GLY A 7 -28.03 -4.02 29.38
N THR A 8 -28.05 -2.76 28.92
CA THR A 8 -27.68 -2.34 27.55
C THR A 8 -26.72 -1.14 27.60
N ALA A 9 -25.84 -0.99 26.62
CA ALA A 9 -24.92 0.16 26.56
C ALA A 9 -24.70 0.66 25.13
N THR A 10 -24.66 1.99 24.97
CA THR A 10 -24.30 2.67 23.73
C THR A 10 -23.07 3.51 23.95
N LEU A 11 -22.09 3.37 23.06
CA LEU A 11 -20.78 4.01 23.16
C LEU A 11 -20.67 5.12 22.11
N GLY A 12 -20.28 6.32 22.55
CA GLY A 12 -19.89 7.43 21.68
C GLY A 12 -18.40 7.38 21.34
N ASN A 13 -17.88 8.42 20.68
CA ASN A 13 -16.46 8.50 20.29
C ASN A 13 -15.51 8.23 21.47
N GLU A 14 -14.44 7.46 21.21
CA GLU A 14 -13.34 7.16 22.14
C GLU A 14 -13.75 6.47 23.45
N ALA A 15 -15.01 6.08 23.59
CA ALA A 15 -15.53 5.48 24.81
C ALA A 15 -14.93 4.09 25.05
N LYS A 16 -14.70 3.77 26.33
CA LYS A 16 -14.29 2.44 26.80
C LYS A 16 -15.36 1.91 27.74
N PHE A 17 -15.96 0.76 27.44
CA PHE A 17 -16.99 0.20 28.32
C PHE A 17 -16.38 -0.54 29.52
N ILE A 18 -15.50 -1.51 29.27
CA ILE A 18 -14.74 -2.19 30.33
C ILE A 18 -13.25 -1.97 30.10
N TYR A 19 -12.55 -1.56 31.16
CA TYR A 19 -11.09 -1.45 31.20
C TYR A 19 -10.55 -2.12 32.46
N SER A 20 -9.56 -3.00 32.32
CA SER A 20 -8.80 -3.57 33.43
C SER A 20 -7.36 -3.88 33.03
N ASN A 21 -6.40 -3.46 33.84
CA ASN A 21 -5.01 -3.91 33.77
C ASN A 21 -4.69 -4.99 34.81
N ASN A 22 -5.68 -5.47 35.57
CA ASN A 22 -5.50 -6.52 36.55
C ASN A 22 -5.52 -7.90 35.87
N LYS A 23 -4.43 -8.66 35.96
CA LYS A 23 -4.29 -10.00 35.36
C LYS A 23 -5.17 -11.06 36.03
N ASP A 24 -5.55 -10.85 37.28
CA ASP A 24 -6.35 -11.79 38.08
C ASP A 24 -7.85 -11.49 37.99
N ILE A 25 -8.27 -10.53 37.16
CA ILE A 25 -9.68 -10.23 36.97
C ILE A 25 -10.33 -11.31 36.09
N THR A 26 -11.55 -11.70 36.45
CA THR A 26 -12.47 -12.38 35.54
C THR A 26 -13.62 -11.46 35.19
N VAL A 27 -13.78 -11.17 33.90
CA VAL A 27 -14.82 -10.31 33.34
C VAL A 27 -15.84 -11.17 32.59
N THR A 28 -17.11 -11.04 32.96
CA THR A 28 -18.24 -11.62 32.23
C THR A 28 -19.14 -10.50 31.73
N ASN A 29 -19.14 -10.26 30.42
CA ASN A 29 -20.04 -9.30 29.80
C ASN A 29 -21.33 -9.97 29.33
N ASN A 30 -22.48 -9.59 29.91
CA ASN A 30 -23.80 -9.98 29.42
C ASN A 30 -24.56 -8.81 28.77
N VAL A 31 -23.90 -7.67 28.56
CA VAL A 31 -24.49 -6.45 28.02
C VAL A 31 -24.24 -6.35 26.52
N PRO A 32 -25.30 -6.25 25.68
CA PRO A 32 -25.11 -5.90 24.28
C PRO A 32 -24.50 -4.50 24.16
N LEU A 33 -23.46 -4.38 23.34
CA LEU A 33 -22.76 -3.12 23.12
C LEU A 33 -23.05 -2.61 21.71
N THR A 34 -23.37 -1.33 21.58
CA THR A 34 -23.47 -0.67 20.27
C THR A 34 -22.57 0.55 20.24
N SER A 35 -21.73 0.67 19.21
CA SER A 35 -20.97 1.89 18.98
C SER A 35 -21.69 2.81 17.99
N THR A 36 -21.73 4.10 18.33
CA THR A 36 -22.21 5.20 17.48
C THR A 36 -21.09 6.13 17.03
N GLY A 37 -19.86 5.86 17.48
CA GLY A 37 -18.70 6.72 17.28
C GLY A 37 -17.46 5.98 16.79
N ASN A 38 -16.36 6.72 16.67
CA ASN A 38 -15.05 6.20 16.24
C ASN A 38 -14.17 5.86 17.46
N ASN A 39 -13.13 5.06 17.24
CA ASN A 39 -12.07 4.77 18.22
C ASN A 39 -12.55 4.20 19.56
N THR A 40 -13.67 3.47 19.55
CA THR A 40 -14.30 2.92 20.76
C THR A 40 -13.72 1.57 21.16
N TYR A 41 -13.68 1.27 22.45
CA TYR A 41 -13.28 -0.03 22.99
C TYR A 41 -14.43 -0.66 23.78
N GLY A 42 -14.85 -1.87 23.39
CA GLY A 42 -15.83 -2.62 24.16
C GLY A 42 -15.23 -3.14 25.46
N ILE A 43 -14.29 -4.08 25.35
CA ILE A 43 -13.62 -4.67 26.51
C ILE A 43 -12.12 -4.61 26.31
N TYR A 44 -11.41 -3.98 27.23
CA TYR A 44 -9.95 -3.93 27.29
C TYR A 44 -9.50 -4.57 28.60
N SER A 45 -8.80 -5.71 28.56
CA SER A 45 -8.49 -6.45 29.78
C SER A 45 -7.16 -7.20 29.73
N ALA A 46 -6.44 -7.16 30.85
CA ALA A 46 -5.27 -8.02 31.11
C ALA A 46 -5.62 -9.39 31.73
N GLY A 47 -6.87 -9.61 32.15
CA GLY A 47 -7.32 -10.85 32.76
C GLY A 47 -8.13 -11.75 31.84
N THR A 48 -8.98 -12.58 32.42
CA THR A 48 -9.87 -13.51 31.68
C THR A 48 -11.18 -12.81 31.35
N VAL A 49 -11.58 -12.81 30.07
CA VAL A 49 -12.81 -12.18 29.56
C VAL A 49 -13.70 -13.22 28.88
N THR A 50 -14.98 -13.23 29.23
CA THR A 50 -16.04 -13.91 28.47
C THR A 50 -17.10 -12.91 28.04
N ASN A 51 -17.31 -12.77 26.74
CA ASN A 51 -18.40 -11.99 26.17
C ASN A 51 -19.57 -12.91 25.81
N ASN A 52 -20.71 -12.72 26.49
CA ASN A 52 -21.97 -13.48 26.33
C ASN A 52 -23.08 -12.64 25.67
N ALA A 53 -22.75 -11.53 25.03
CA ALA A 53 -23.70 -10.64 24.36
C ALA A 53 -23.17 -10.18 22.99
N ASP A 54 -24.05 -9.67 22.13
CA ASP A 54 -23.64 -9.15 20.83
C ASP A 54 -22.92 -7.79 21.00
N ILE A 55 -21.90 -7.56 20.18
CA ILE A 55 -21.19 -6.28 20.09
C ILE A 55 -21.34 -5.77 18.67
N ASP A 56 -22.10 -4.70 18.48
CA ASP A 56 -22.30 -4.06 17.18
C ASP A 56 -21.48 -2.78 17.05
N PHE A 57 -20.28 -2.91 16.51
CA PHE A 57 -19.41 -1.80 16.14
C PHE A 57 -19.40 -1.60 14.61
N GLY A 58 -20.45 -2.02 13.89
CA GLY A 58 -20.54 -1.92 12.42
C GLY A 58 -20.70 -0.52 11.85
N ARG A 59 -20.16 0.50 12.53
CA ARG A 59 -20.21 1.93 12.18
C ARG A 59 -18.88 2.58 12.53
N GLY A 60 -18.59 3.71 11.88
CA GLY A 60 -17.39 4.48 12.16
C GLY A 60 -16.09 3.74 11.82
N THR A 61 -14.98 4.27 12.35
CA THR A 61 -13.63 3.73 12.15
C THR A 61 -12.90 3.51 13.47
N GLY A 62 -11.91 2.62 13.46
CA GLY A 62 -10.90 2.53 14.54
C GLY A 62 -11.35 1.86 15.84
N SER A 63 -12.55 1.30 15.87
CA SER A 63 -13.10 0.71 17.10
C SER A 63 -12.68 -0.76 17.27
N VAL A 64 -12.37 -1.15 18.50
CA VAL A 64 -11.94 -2.49 18.89
C VAL A 64 -12.97 -3.10 19.85
N ALA A 65 -13.67 -4.15 19.43
CA ALA A 65 -14.71 -4.75 20.26
C ALA A 65 -14.13 -5.41 21.52
N ILE A 66 -13.08 -6.22 21.39
CA ILE A 66 -12.39 -6.86 22.52
C ILE A 66 -10.87 -6.80 22.33
N TYR A 67 -10.13 -6.31 23.32
CA TYR A 67 -8.68 -6.27 23.34
C TYR A 67 -8.14 -6.97 24.60
N ALA A 68 -7.47 -8.12 24.41
CA ALA A 68 -6.73 -8.83 25.45
C ALA A 68 -5.25 -8.41 25.46
N ILE A 69 -4.71 -8.10 26.63
CA ILE A 69 -3.33 -7.63 26.81
C ILE A 69 -2.60 -8.42 27.92
N ASP A 70 -1.28 -8.28 28.01
CA ASP A 70 -0.46 -8.66 29.17
C ASP A 70 -0.60 -10.11 29.70
N GLY A 71 -0.93 -11.05 28.81
CA GLY A 71 -1.14 -12.47 29.06
C GLY A 71 -2.62 -12.87 29.19
N GLY A 72 -3.53 -11.89 29.12
CA GLY A 72 -4.96 -12.07 29.24
C GLY A 72 -5.56 -12.97 28.16
N THR A 73 -6.69 -13.58 28.48
CA THR A 73 -7.45 -14.43 27.55
C THR A 73 -8.85 -13.87 27.39
N ALA A 74 -9.29 -13.61 26.16
CA ALA A 74 -10.63 -13.11 25.89
C ALA A 74 -11.40 -13.97 24.89
N ARG A 75 -12.64 -14.30 25.23
CA ARG A 75 -13.50 -15.20 24.45
C ARG A 75 -14.81 -14.51 24.04
N ASN A 76 -15.12 -14.54 22.74
CA ASN A 76 -16.47 -14.31 22.25
C ASN A 76 -17.25 -15.63 22.25
N ALA A 77 -18.31 -15.72 23.04
CA ALA A 77 -19.02 -16.98 23.25
C ALA A 77 -19.79 -17.46 22.00
N ALA A 78 -20.02 -18.77 21.93
CA ALA A 78 -20.84 -19.37 20.89
C ALA A 78 -22.24 -18.73 20.83
N GLY A 79 -22.74 -18.52 19.61
CA GLY A 79 -24.03 -17.86 19.37
C GLY A 79 -24.02 -16.34 19.56
N LYS A 80 -22.86 -15.71 19.80
CA LYS A 80 -22.71 -14.24 19.92
C LYS A 80 -21.99 -13.65 18.72
N THR A 81 -22.42 -12.46 18.32
CA THR A 81 -21.91 -11.77 17.14
C THR A 81 -21.12 -10.53 17.52
N ILE A 82 -19.95 -10.37 16.91
CA ILE A 82 -19.20 -9.12 16.90
C ILE A 82 -19.25 -8.56 15.49
N THR A 83 -19.83 -7.37 15.29
CA THR A 83 -19.76 -6.61 14.05
C THR A 83 -18.62 -5.60 14.14
N VAL A 84 -17.74 -5.60 13.15
CA VAL A 84 -16.48 -4.84 13.17
C VAL A 84 -16.61 -3.49 12.45
N SER A 85 -15.97 -2.46 13.03
CA SER A 85 -15.88 -1.12 12.41
C SER A 85 -14.92 -1.10 11.23
N GLY A 86 -14.94 -0.03 10.44
CA GLY A 86 -13.94 0.17 9.38
C GLY A 86 -12.58 0.60 9.93
N SER A 87 -11.57 0.65 9.08
CA SER A 87 -10.28 1.28 9.43
C SER A 87 -10.11 2.62 8.69
N ASN A 88 -9.47 3.59 9.34
CA ASN A 88 -9.05 4.84 8.72
C ASN A 88 -7.52 4.84 8.62
N LEU A 89 -7.02 4.32 7.50
CA LEU A 89 -5.58 4.19 7.26
C LEU A 89 -4.88 5.51 6.96
N SER A 90 -5.65 6.57 6.67
CA SER A 90 -5.14 7.92 6.41
C SER A 90 -5.19 8.82 7.65
N ALA A 91 -5.63 8.30 8.80
CA ALA A 91 -5.63 9.03 10.05
C ALA A 91 -4.21 9.45 10.43
N THR A 92 -4.08 10.67 10.95
CA THR A 92 -2.83 11.24 11.45
C THR A 92 -2.98 11.54 12.94
N PRO A 93 -1.95 11.32 13.78
CA PRO A 93 -0.60 10.89 13.44
C PRO A 93 -0.44 9.38 13.21
N VAL A 94 -1.44 8.57 13.58
CA VAL A 94 -1.41 7.11 13.46
C VAL A 94 -2.68 6.58 12.77
N PRO A 95 -2.57 5.53 11.94
CA PRO A 95 -3.72 4.84 11.38
C PRO A 95 -4.67 4.30 12.47
N GLU A 96 -5.97 4.37 12.20
CA GLU A 96 -7.01 3.81 13.06
C GLU A 96 -7.48 2.46 12.50
N TYR A 97 -7.47 1.41 13.32
CA TYR A 97 -7.85 0.06 12.87
C TYR A 97 -9.15 -0.41 13.53
N GLY A 98 -10.14 -0.76 12.69
CA GLY A 98 -11.34 -1.43 13.14
C GLY A 98 -11.08 -2.91 13.38
N MET A 99 -11.26 -3.40 14.60
CA MET A 99 -10.93 -4.77 14.98
C MET A 99 -12.04 -5.46 15.78
N GLY A 100 -12.40 -6.69 15.40
CA GLY A 100 -13.35 -7.49 16.18
C GLY A 100 -12.73 -7.97 17.49
N MET A 101 -11.59 -8.64 17.39
CA MET A 101 -10.79 -9.03 18.56
C MET A 101 -9.32 -8.75 18.30
N ALA A 102 -8.62 -8.18 19.27
CA ALA A 102 -7.21 -7.84 19.16
C ALA A 102 -6.41 -8.36 20.36
N THR A 103 -5.13 -8.64 20.15
CA THR A 103 -4.20 -8.92 21.25
C THR A 103 -2.76 -8.54 20.95
N SER A 104 -2.06 -8.09 22.00
CA SER A 104 -0.63 -7.88 22.03
C SER A 104 -0.12 -8.48 23.33
N ASN A 105 0.54 -9.64 23.23
CA ASN A 105 0.89 -10.54 24.32
C ASN A 105 -0.35 -11.09 25.04
N GLY A 106 -1.20 -11.88 24.39
CA GLY A 106 -2.39 -12.50 25.00
C GLY A 106 -3.09 -13.48 24.06
N THR A 107 -4.24 -14.03 24.47
CA THR A 107 -5.02 -14.97 23.65
C THR A 107 -6.44 -14.46 23.40
N ILE A 108 -6.85 -14.40 22.14
CA ILE A 108 -8.23 -14.10 21.73
C ILE A 108 -8.87 -15.31 21.06
N ILE A 109 -10.10 -15.62 21.45
CA ILE A 109 -10.84 -16.80 21.02
C ILE A 109 -12.22 -16.39 20.52
N ASN A 110 -12.54 -16.72 19.28
CA ASN A 110 -13.88 -16.58 18.73
C ASN A 110 -14.56 -17.95 18.66
N ASP A 111 -15.57 -18.19 19.50
CA ASP A 111 -16.48 -19.33 19.38
C ASP A 111 -17.82 -18.95 18.72
N GLY A 112 -18.07 -17.65 18.58
CA GLY A 112 -19.26 -17.09 17.96
C GLY A 112 -19.07 -16.70 16.49
N THR A 113 -19.62 -15.56 16.10
CA THR A 113 -19.46 -14.99 14.75
C THR A 113 -18.79 -13.63 14.81
N ILE A 114 -17.82 -13.37 13.93
CA ILE A 114 -17.27 -12.04 13.69
C ILE A 114 -17.65 -11.62 12.27
N LYS A 115 -18.31 -10.47 12.12
CA LYS A 115 -18.72 -9.90 10.84
C LYS A 115 -17.89 -8.67 10.51
N VAL A 116 -17.10 -8.76 9.44
CA VAL A 116 -16.21 -7.69 8.96
C VAL A 116 -16.80 -7.10 7.68
N ALA A 117 -17.77 -6.21 7.86
CA ALA A 117 -18.58 -5.65 6.77
C ALA A 117 -18.12 -4.27 6.29
N LEU A 118 -17.39 -3.53 7.13
CA LEU A 118 -16.84 -2.23 6.77
C LEU A 118 -15.40 -2.36 6.24
N ASP A 119 -15.05 -1.45 5.33
CA ASP A 119 -13.79 -1.47 4.60
C ASP A 119 -12.56 -1.45 5.53
N GLU A 120 -11.51 -2.18 5.13
CA GLU A 120 -10.23 -2.32 5.83
C GLU A 120 -10.32 -2.91 7.26
N GLY A 121 -11.51 -3.33 7.70
CA GLY A 121 -11.71 -3.95 9.01
C GLY A 121 -10.96 -5.27 9.16
N ILE A 122 -10.63 -5.63 10.41
CA ILE A 122 -9.91 -6.85 10.76
C ILE A 122 -10.77 -7.68 11.73
N GLY A 123 -11.05 -8.93 11.40
CA GLY A 123 -11.82 -9.81 12.28
C GLY A 123 -11.08 -10.10 13.58
N MET A 124 -9.91 -10.71 13.46
CA MET A 124 -9.02 -11.01 14.59
C MET A 124 -7.59 -10.54 14.29
N PHE A 125 -6.98 -9.80 15.22
CA PHE A 125 -5.61 -9.30 15.13
C PHE A 125 -4.75 -9.77 16.29
N ALA A 126 -3.55 -10.29 16.02
CA ALA A 126 -2.59 -10.70 17.05
C ALA A 126 -1.17 -10.26 16.68
N SER A 127 -0.51 -9.55 17.60
CA SER A 127 0.85 -9.03 17.39
C SER A 127 1.79 -9.40 18.52
N GLY A 128 3.01 -9.84 18.19
CA GLY A 128 4.09 -10.04 19.16
C GLY A 128 4.22 -11.48 19.63
N SER A 129 5.44 -11.84 20.07
CA SER A 129 5.76 -13.16 20.58
C SER A 129 4.93 -13.44 21.84
N GLY A 130 4.11 -14.50 21.81
CA GLY A 130 3.19 -14.85 22.88
C GLY A 130 1.72 -14.52 22.60
N SER A 131 1.43 -13.79 21.51
CA SER A 131 0.07 -13.54 21.06
C SER A 131 -0.53 -14.71 20.29
N LYS A 132 -1.79 -15.04 20.59
CA LYS A 132 -2.54 -16.09 19.92
C LYS A 132 -3.95 -15.65 19.53
N ALA A 133 -4.32 -15.87 18.27
CA ALA A 133 -5.69 -15.71 17.78
C ALA A 133 -6.28 -17.07 17.40
N ILE A 134 -7.44 -17.43 17.97
CA ILE A 134 -8.08 -18.73 17.75
C ILE A 134 -9.51 -18.51 17.25
N ASN A 135 -9.81 -18.96 16.04
CA ASN A 135 -11.17 -18.97 15.51
C ASN A 135 -11.74 -20.40 15.58
N ASN A 136 -12.67 -20.65 16.49
CA ASN A 136 -13.48 -21.89 16.54
C ASN A 136 -14.85 -21.71 15.86
N GLY A 137 -15.31 -20.47 15.75
CA GLY A 137 -16.60 -20.10 15.17
C GLY A 137 -16.50 -19.67 13.69
N THR A 138 -17.24 -18.63 13.33
CA THR A 138 -17.27 -18.11 11.96
C THR A 138 -16.72 -16.68 11.89
N ILE A 139 -15.92 -16.39 10.86
CA ILE A 139 -15.56 -15.03 10.45
C ILE A 139 -16.13 -14.77 9.06
N GLU A 140 -16.96 -13.75 8.93
CA GLU A 140 -17.65 -13.37 7.69
C GLU A 140 -17.06 -12.06 7.14
N LEU A 141 -16.58 -12.08 5.89
CA LEU A 141 -15.89 -10.97 5.24
C LEU A 141 -16.73 -10.42 4.09
N SER A 142 -17.06 -9.13 4.13
CA SER A 142 -17.85 -8.47 3.07
C SER A 142 -17.44 -7.03 2.74
N GLY A 143 -16.65 -6.37 3.59
CA GLY A 143 -16.07 -5.06 3.28
C GLY A 143 -14.85 -5.16 2.38
N LYS A 144 -14.50 -4.07 1.69
CA LYS A 144 -13.31 -4.00 0.82
C LYS A 144 -12.03 -4.13 1.64
N ASN A 145 -11.03 -4.82 1.11
CA ASN A 145 -9.72 -4.99 1.74
C ASN A 145 -9.74 -5.54 3.18
N THR A 146 -10.85 -6.17 3.57
CA THR A 146 -11.03 -6.73 4.92
C THR A 146 -10.14 -7.93 5.14
N LYS A 147 -9.77 -8.16 6.40
CA LYS A 147 -8.85 -9.23 6.81
C LYS A 147 -9.57 -10.10 7.84
N GLY A 148 -9.66 -11.41 7.60
CA GLY A 148 -10.29 -12.32 8.56
C GLY A 148 -9.47 -12.50 9.82
N MET A 149 -8.27 -13.06 9.67
CA MET A 149 -7.30 -13.19 10.75
C MET A 149 -5.97 -12.60 10.30
N TYR A 150 -5.42 -11.67 11.08
CA TYR A 150 -4.12 -11.07 10.81
C TYR A 150 -3.19 -11.28 12.01
N VAL A 151 -2.10 -12.01 11.78
CA VAL A 151 -1.02 -12.21 12.74
C VAL A 151 0.30 -11.59 12.26
N ASP A 152 1.00 -10.92 13.18
CA ASP A 152 2.32 -10.37 12.91
C ASP A 152 3.31 -10.54 14.07
N ASN A 153 4.57 -10.16 13.86
CA ASN A 153 5.60 -10.11 14.90
C ASN A 153 5.73 -11.42 15.72
N ASN A 154 5.75 -12.56 15.03
CA ASN A 154 5.82 -13.92 15.58
C ASN A 154 4.58 -14.37 16.37
N ALA A 155 3.42 -13.72 16.20
CA ALA A 155 2.15 -14.20 16.74
C ALA A 155 1.63 -15.46 16.00
N VAL A 156 0.76 -16.22 16.66
CA VAL A 156 0.18 -17.47 16.12
C VAL A 156 -1.33 -17.31 15.92
N GLY A 157 -1.81 -17.65 14.74
CA GLY A 157 -3.24 -17.74 14.43
C GLY A 157 -3.65 -19.19 14.17
N GLU A 158 -4.75 -19.63 14.76
CA GLU A 158 -5.33 -20.95 14.56
C GLU A 158 -6.77 -20.82 14.09
N ASN A 159 -7.05 -21.29 12.87
CA ASN A 159 -8.41 -21.39 12.37
C ASN A 159 -8.90 -22.83 12.52
N TRP A 160 -9.82 -23.07 13.46
CA TRP A 160 -10.54 -24.33 13.66
C TRP A 160 -11.96 -24.29 13.05
N GLY A 161 -12.52 -23.09 12.91
CA GLY A 161 -13.84 -22.87 12.34
C GLY A 161 -13.80 -22.47 10.87
N ILE A 162 -14.66 -21.52 10.49
CA ILE A 162 -14.84 -21.08 9.10
C ILE A 162 -14.45 -19.62 8.97
N ILE A 163 -13.59 -19.29 8.01
CA ILE A 163 -13.38 -17.92 7.53
C ILE A 163 -13.93 -17.88 6.11
N LYS A 164 -14.93 -17.03 5.84
CA LYS A 164 -15.58 -16.99 4.52
C LYS A 164 -15.86 -15.58 4.04
N THR A 165 -15.75 -15.37 2.73
CA THR A 165 -16.37 -14.22 2.06
C THR A 165 -17.89 -14.37 2.02
N VAL A 166 -18.62 -13.27 2.19
CA VAL A 166 -20.07 -13.19 2.03
C VAL A 166 -20.34 -12.38 0.76
N PRO A 167 -21.07 -12.91 -0.25
CA PRO A 167 -21.30 -12.22 -1.52
C PRO A 167 -21.89 -10.81 -1.35
N THR A 168 -21.14 -9.79 -1.75
CA THR A 168 -21.60 -8.40 -1.85
C THR A 168 -20.92 -7.68 -3.02
N ALA A 169 -21.45 -6.54 -3.45
CA ALA A 169 -20.81 -5.69 -4.45
C ALA A 169 -19.45 -5.10 -4.00
N ASN A 170 -19.12 -5.21 -2.71
CA ASN A 170 -17.92 -4.67 -2.09
C ASN A 170 -16.83 -5.73 -1.84
N ASN A 171 -17.00 -6.97 -2.33
CA ASN A 171 -16.05 -8.07 -2.15
C ASN A 171 -14.81 -7.91 -3.03
N ASP A 172 -14.01 -6.89 -2.76
CA ASP A 172 -12.79 -6.57 -3.50
C ASP A 172 -11.59 -6.47 -2.53
N GLY A 173 -10.47 -7.09 -2.89
CA GLY A 173 -9.23 -7.08 -2.10
C GLY A 173 -9.27 -7.81 -0.75
N ILE A 174 -10.30 -8.62 -0.48
CA ILE A 174 -10.46 -9.36 0.77
C ILE A 174 -9.32 -10.38 0.96
N LEU A 175 -8.77 -10.43 2.17
CA LEU A 175 -7.76 -11.40 2.59
C LEU A 175 -8.34 -12.30 3.69
N GLY A 176 -8.47 -13.60 3.43
CA GLY A 176 -8.94 -14.55 4.45
C GLY A 176 -8.05 -14.56 5.69
N VAL A 177 -6.74 -14.81 5.48
CA VAL A 177 -5.72 -14.75 6.54
C VAL A 177 -4.50 -13.94 6.11
N VAL A 178 -3.82 -13.32 7.06
CA VAL A 178 -2.60 -12.53 6.82
C VAL A 178 -1.55 -12.92 7.85
N ALA A 179 -0.34 -13.24 7.39
CA ALA A 179 0.81 -13.51 8.25
C ALA A 179 2.02 -12.68 7.80
N THR A 180 2.50 -11.80 8.67
CA THR A 180 3.69 -10.95 8.39
C THR A 180 4.66 -10.99 9.57
N GLY A 181 5.89 -10.48 9.42
CA GLY A 181 6.83 -10.35 10.54
C GLY A 181 7.07 -11.63 11.35
N GLY A 182 7.16 -12.80 10.70
CA GLY A 182 7.32 -14.10 11.36
C GLY A 182 6.04 -14.72 11.91
N GLY A 183 4.88 -14.08 11.71
CA GLY A 183 3.58 -14.62 12.11
C GLY A 183 3.27 -15.98 11.46
N VAL A 184 2.54 -16.82 12.18
CA VAL A 184 2.26 -18.21 11.80
C VAL A 184 0.75 -18.44 11.79
N ILE A 185 0.18 -18.83 10.65
CA ILE A 185 -1.22 -19.28 10.56
C ILE A 185 -1.27 -20.80 10.43
N LYS A 186 -2.05 -21.46 11.28
CA LYS A 186 -2.39 -22.87 11.22
C LYS A 186 -3.88 -23.02 10.92
N ASN A 187 -4.20 -23.62 9.78
CA ASN A 187 -5.57 -23.87 9.38
C ASN A 187 -5.96 -25.33 9.62
N TYR A 188 -6.84 -25.55 10.60
CA TYR A 188 -7.49 -26.83 10.89
C TYR A 188 -8.93 -26.90 10.34
N GLY A 189 -9.55 -25.74 10.13
CA GLY A 189 -10.92 -25.59 9.63
C GLY A 189 -10.98 -25.23 8.14
N GLN A 190 -11.89 -24.34 7.77
CA GLN A 190 -12.14 -23.95 6.37
C GLN A 190 -11.84 -22.47 6.14
N ILE A 191 -11.18 -22.17 5.02
CA ILE A 191 -11.04 -20.82 4.48
C ILE A 191 -11.68 -20.82 3.09
N ILE A 192 -12.74 -20.03 2.90
CA ILE A 192 -13.55 -20.02 1.68
C ILE A 192 -13.58 -18.60 1.13
N VAL A 193 -12.93 -18.36 -0.01
CA VAL A 193 -12.80 -17.02 -0.60
C VAL A 193 -13.32 -17.01 -2.03
N ASP A 194 -14.14 -16.01 -2.35
CA ASP A 194 -14.81 -15.85 -3.63
C ASP A 194 -14.51 -14.49 -4.25
N GLY A 195 -14.19 -14.44 -5.54
CA GLY A 195 -14.06 -13.21 -6.33
C GLY A 195 -12.62 -12.87 -6.78
N PRO A 196 -12.43 -12.22 -7.96
CA PRO A 196 -11.18 -12.18 -8.73
C PRO A 196 -9.99 -11.47 -8.06
N ASN A 197 -10.24 -10.60 -7.09
CA ASN A 197 -9.21 -9.84 -6.39
C ASN A 197 -9.02 -10.27 -4.93
N ASN A 198 -9.79 -11.28 -4.50
CA ASN A 198 -9.74 -11.77 -3.14
C ASN A 198 -8.73 -12.91 -3.03
N LYS A 199 -8.13 -13.09 -1.86
CA LYS A 199 -7.10 -14.11 -1.61
C LYS A 199 -7.41 -14.87 -0.34
N ALA A 200 -7.28 -16.19 -0.37
CA ALA A 200 -7.41 -17.00 0.84
C ALA A 200 -6.37 -16.63 1.90
N GLY A 201 -5.15 -16.25 1.49
CA GLY A 201 -4.20 -15.68 2.43
C GLY A 201 -3.08 -14.87 1.80
N TYR A 202 -2.47 -14.02 2.62
CA TYR A 202 -1.31 -13.21 2.25
C TYR A 202 -0.17 -13.42 3.24
N LEU A 203 0.98 -13.87 2.74
CA LEU A 203 2.20 -14.07 3.52
C LEU A 203 3.22 -12.98 3.19
N GLY A 204 3.68 -12.28 4.22
CA GLY A 204 4.88 -11.45 4.13
C GLY A 204 6.13 -12.31 3.88
N SER A 205 7.30 -11.65 3.82
CA SER A 205 8.58 -12.35 3.56
C SER A 205 8.84 -13.52 4.52
N THR A 206 8.50 -13.34 5.80
CA THR A 206 8.76 -14.32 6.87
C THR A 206 7.50 -14.97 7.44
N GLY A 207 6.30 -14.62 6.94
CA GLY A 207 5.05 -15.23 7.40
C GLY A 207 4.89 -16.68 6.93
N THR A 208 4.20 -17.51 7.70
CA THR A 208 3.95 -18.92 7.36
C THR A 208 2.47 -19.28 7.44
N PHE A 209 2.08 -20.26 6.63
CA PHE A 209 0.75 -20.83 6.59
C PHE A 209 0.85 -22.34 6.36
N SER A 210 0.05 -23.12 7.08
CA SER A 210 -0.11 -24.55 6.88
C SER A 210 -1.58 -24.96 7.02
N ASN A 211 -2.00 -25.92 6.19
CA ASN A 211 -3.18 -26.72 6.49
C ASN A 211 -2.74 -27.87 7.40
N GLU A 212 -3.24 -27.87 8.62
CA GLU A 212 -2.90 -28.83 9.65
C GLU A 212 -3.94 -29.95 9.71
N THR A 213 -3.51 -31.13 10.15
CA THR A 213 -4.39 -32.29 10.37
C THR A 213 -4.60 -32.50 11.86
N SER A 214 -5.85 -32.53 12.30
CA SER A 214 -6.23 -32.85 13.67
C SER A 214 -7.47 -33.75 13.67
N GLY A 215 -7.47 -34.80 14.49
CA GLY A 215 -8.59 -35.74 14.58
C GLY A 215 -8.95 -36.42 13.25
N GLY A 216 -7.99 -36.58 12.34
CA GLY A 216 -8.19 -37.18 11.01
C GLY A 216 -8.78 -36.23 9.95
N THR A 217 -9.02 -34.96 10.28
CA THR A 217 -9.47 -33.94 9.32
C THR A 217 -8.35 -32.93 9.09
N THR A 218 -8.07 -32.64 7.82
CA THR A 218 -7.11 -31.60 7.40
C THR A 218 -7.86 -30.33 7.04
N GLY A 219 -7.36 -29.18 7.49
CA GLY A 219 -7.94 -27.89 7.10
C GLY A 219 -7.92 -27.67 5.60
N THR A 220 -8.89 -26.91 5.09
CA THR A 220 -9.06 -26.67 3.65
C THR A 220 -9.05 -25.19 3.28
N VAL A 221 -8.62 -24.93 2.05
CA VAL A 221 -8.74 -23.64 1.38
C VAL A 221 -9.56 -23.86 0.11
N THR A 222 -10.61 -23.07 -0.06
CA THR A 222 -11.51 -23.11 -1.22
C THR A 222 -11.56 -21.73 -1.85
N ASN A 223 -11.14 -21.64 -3.11
CA ASN A 223 -11.11 -20.38 -3.86
C ASN A 223 -12.05 -20.50 -5.06
N THR A 224 -12.98 -19.56 -5.23
CA THR A 224 -13.99 -19.57 -6.30
C THR A 224 -14.05 -18.24 -7.04
N ASN A 225 -14.63 -18.23 -8.24
CA ASN A 225 -14.86 -17.03 -9.06
C ASN A 225 -13.61 -16.14 -9.25
N GLY A 226 -12.46 -16.77 -9.47
CA GLY A 226 -11.19 -16.08 -9.74
C GLY A 226 -10.37 -15.70 -8.51
N ALA A 227 -10.79 -16.05 -7.29
CA ALA A 227 -10.00 -15.82 -6.09
C ALA A 227 -8.66 -16.58 -6.13
N ASP A 228 -7.63 -15.93 -5.60
CA ASP A 228 -6.33 -16.58 -5.39
C ASP A 228 -6.32 -17.41 -4.10
N GLY A 229 -5.46 -18.43 -4.08
CA GLY A 229 -5.14 -19.16 -2.85
C GLY A 229 -4.31 -18.36 -1.86
N VAL A 230 -3.52 -19.05 -1.04
CA VAL A 230 -2.56 -18.39 -0.15
C VAL A 230 -1.34 -17.96 -0.97
N VAL A 231 -1.12 -16.64 -1.05
CA VAL A 231 -0.02 -16.05 -1.82
C VAL A 231 1.08 -15.54 -0.89
N ARG A 232 2.32 -15.55 -1.37
CA ARG A 232 3.47 -14.95 -0.68
C ARG A 232 3.93 -13.71 -1.43
N LYS A 233 4.29 -12.65 -0.70
CA LYS A 233 4.99 -11.49 -1.26
C LYS A 233 6.33 -11.94 -1.82
N VAL A 234 6.51 -11.86 -3.13
CA VAL A 234 7.78 -12.08 -3.83
C VAL A 234 8.24 -10.77 -4.48
N SER A 235 9.55 -10.55 -4.61
CA SER A 235 10.05 -9.40 -5.38
C SER A 235 9.84 -9.64 -6.88
N ASN A 236 9.75 -8.56 -7.67
CA ASN A 236 9.64 -8.69 -9.12
C ASN A 236 10.99 -9.15 -9.73
N PRO A 237 10.98 -9.96 -10.81
CA PRO A 237 12.21 -10.32 -11.51
C PRO A 237 12.87 -9.09 -12.15
N THR A 238 14.20 -9.06 -12.18
CA THR A 238 14.98 -7.99 -12.81
C THR A 238 15.89 -8.48 -13.95
N SER A 239 15.68 -9.72 -14.42
CA SER A 239 16.46 -10.35 -15.49
C SER A 239 16.54 -9.49 -16.76
N LYS A 240 17.68 -9.54 -17.47
CA LYS A 240 17.95 -8.86 -18.74
C LYS A 240 18.63 -9.79 -19.73
N THR A 241 18.33 -9.65 -21.01
CA THR A 241 19.00 -10.38 -22.09
C THR A 241 19.34 -9.44 -23.24
N VAL A 242 20.52 -9.58 -23.82
CA VAL A 242 20.94 -8.86 -25.03
C VAL A 242 22.09 -9.60 -25.71
N ALA A 243 21.99 -9.84 -27.02
CA ALA A 243 23.09 -10.31 -27.87
C ALA A 243 24.00 -11.41 -27.24
N GLY A 244 23.42 -12.50 -26.75
CA GLY A 244 24.17 -13.62 -26.15
C GLY A 244 24.58 -13.44 -24.69
N ILE A 245 24.24 -12.31 -24.05
CA ILE A 245 24.41 -12.06 -22.63
C ILE A 245 23.07 -12.22 -21.91
N GLU A 246 23.05 -12.98 -20.83
CA GLU A 246 21.89 -13.15 -19.94
C GLU A 246 22.29 -12.80 -18.51
N ILE A 247 21.54 -11.90 -17.87
CA ILE A 247 21.58 -11.67 -16.42
C ILE A 247 20.28 -12.21 -15.87
N ILE A 248 20.36 -13.28 -15.09
CA ILE A 248 19.20 -14.03 -14.58
C ILE A 248 19.04 -13.68 -13.10
N ALA A 249 18.00 -12.89 -12.79
CA ALA A 249 17.66 -12.43 -11.44
C ALA A 249 16.14 -12.61 -11.20
N PRO A 250 15.69 -13.85 -10.88
CA PRO A 250 14.29 -14.16 -10.64
C PRO A 250 13.77 -13.52 -9.33
N PRO A 251 12.44 -13.58 -9.08
CA PRO A 251 11.86 -13.17 -7.79
C PRO A 251 12.60 -13.78 -6.60
N ALA A 252 12.84 -12.96 -5.57
CA ALA A 252 13.57 -13.29 -4.36
C ALA A 252 15.05 -13.72 -4.53
N ALA A 253 15.65 -13.57 -5.72
CA ALA A 253 17.08 -13.83 -5.91
C ALA A 253 17.94 -12.84 -5.11
N THR A 254 18.91 -13.36 -4.35
CA THR A 254 19.90 -12.55 -3.61
C THR A 254 21.13 -12.22 -4.45
N ALA A 255 21.36 -12.95 -5.54
CA ALA A 255 22.40 -12.71 -6.53
C ALA A 255 21.89 -13.10 -7.92
N ALA A 256 22.44 -12.45 -8.96
CA ALA A 256 22.12 -12.78 -10.35
C ALA A 256 23.09 -13.85 -10.89
N THR A 257 22.58 -14.75 -11.74
CA THR A 257 23.42 -15.63 -12.56
C THR A 257 23.70 -14.96 -13.89
N ILE A 258 24.97 -14.77 -14.24
CA ILE A 258 25.38 -14.14 -15.50
C ILE A 258 25.82 -15.23 -16.48
N LYS A 259 25.30 -15.20 -17.71
CA LYS A 259 25.77 -16.04 -18.81
C LYS A 259 26.21 -15.20 -19.99
N ILE A 260 27.30 -15.62 -20.62
CA ILE A 260 27.77 -15.07 -21.90
C ILE A 260 27.94 -16.24 -22.87
N ASN A 261 27.20 -16.23 -23.97
CA ASN A 261 27.15 -17.32 -24.95
C ASN A 261 26.94 -18.69 -24.27
N ASN A 262 25.93 -18.74 -23.39
CA ASN A 262 25.54 -19.91 -22.58
C ASN A 262 26.53 -20.36 -21.50
N ASN A 263 27.72 -19.76 -21.39
CA ASN A 263 28.67 -20.07 -20.32
C ASN A 263 28.40 -19.21 -19.08
N ILE A 264 28.35 -19.82 -17.90
CA ILE A 264 28.22 -19.09 -16.63
C ILE A 264 29.52 -18.34 -16.35
N VAL A 265 29.40 -17.05 -16.03
CA VAL A 265 30.53 -16.18 -15.71
C VAL A 265 30.36 -15.66 -14.29
N ILE A 266 31.41 -15.81 -13.49
CA ILE A 266 31.49 -15.20 -12.16
C ILE A 266 31.98 -13.76 -12.35
N PRO A 267 31.27 -12.75 -11.85
CA PRO A 267 31.66 -11.36 -12.03
C PRO A 267 32.83 -11.00 -11.12
N THR A 268 33.68 -10.08 -11.59
CA THR A 268 34.58 -9.32 -10.73
C THR A 268 33.78 -8.33 -9.91
N VAL A 269 33.98 -8.30 -8.60
CA VAL A 269 33.32 -7.35 -7.70
C VAL A 269 34.20 -6.11 -7.55
N ILE A 270 33.61 -4.93 -7.63
CA ILE A 270 34.30 -3.66 -7.41
C ILE A 270 33.53 -2.89 -6.33
N ASP A 271 34.26 -2.34 -5.37
CA ASP A 271 33.71 -1.49 -4.31
C ASP A 271 34.67 -0.36 -3.95
N THR A 272 34.23 0.57 -3.12
CA THR A 272 35.02 1.68 -2.58
C THR A 272 35.02 1.67 -1.06
N ASN A 273 36.03 2.28 -0.46
CA ASN A 273 36.17 2.27 1.00
C ASN A 273 35.08 3.07 1.74
N ILE A 274 34.46 4.05 1.09
CA ILE A 274 33.41 4.90 1.64
C ILE A 274 32.42 5.32 0.55
N SER A 275 31.13 5.34 0.89
CA SER A 275 30.08 5.83 -0.02
C SER A 275 30.04 7.36 0.01
N THR A 276 30.98 8.00 -0.69
CA THR A 276 31.06 9.46 -0.84
C THR A 276 31.44 9.82 -2.28
N PRO A 277 31.23 11.07 -2.73
CA PRO A 277 31.64 11.50 -4.07
C PRO A 277 33.15 11.44 -4.34
N ASN A 278 33.99 11.35 -3.29
CA ASN A 278 35.45 11.34 -3.42
C ASN A 278 36.08 10.22 -2.55
N PRO A 279 35.86 8.94 -2.89
CA PRO A 279 36.50 7.84 -2.17
C PRO A 279 38.01 7.86 -2.43
N SER A 280 38.80 7.47 -1.43
CA SER A 280 40.26 7.42 -1.57
C SER A 280 40.76 6.06 -2.08
N VAL A 281 39.97 4.99 -1.92
CA VAL A 281 40.37 3.63 -2.27
C VAL A 281 39.23 2.88 -2.97
N ALA A 282 39.56 2.14 -4.02
CA ALA A 282 38.72 1.11 -4.61
C ALA A 282 39.30 -0.29 -4.33
N THR A 283 38.42 -1.27 -4.14
CA THR A 283 38.77 -2.69 -4.02
C THR A 283 38.20 -3.46 -5.21
N VAL A 284 39.04 -4.25 -5.86
CA VAL A 284 38.65 -5.15 -6.95
C VAL A 284 38.85 -6.59 -6.47
N THR A 285 37.77 -7.35 -6.39
CA THR A 285 37.80 -8.77 -6.04
C THR A 285 37.56 -9.59 -7.30
N SER A 286 38.61 -10.30 -7.73
CA SER A 286 38.57 -11.19 -8.88
C SER A 286 37.64 -12.39 -8.65
N PRO A 287 37.20 -13.09 -9.72
CA PRO A 287 36.37 -14.29 -9.61
C PRO A 287 36.95 -15.41 -8.74
N ASP A 288 38.28 -15.44 -8.58
CA ASP A 288 39.01 -16.39 -7.73
C ASP A 288 39.09 -15.96 -6.25
N GLY A 289 38.51 -14.81 -5.89
CA GLY A 289 38.52 -14.24 -4.54
C GLY A 289 39.72 -13.35 -4.23
N THR A 290 40.66 -13.16 -5.16
CA THR A 290 41.82 -12.28 -4.94
C THR A 290 41.39 -10.82 -4.87
N VAL A 291 41.75 -10.12 -3.79
CA VAL A 291 41.43 -8.70 -3.59
C VAL A 291 42.63 -7.82 -3.94
N THR A 292 42.43 -6.86 -4.84
CA THR A 292 43.40 -5.81 -5.16
C THR A 292 42.88 -4.47 -4.65
N THR A 293 43.72 -3.70 -3.97
CA THR A 293 43.41 -2.33 -3.54
C THR A 293 44.03 -1.32 -4.50
N ILE A 294 43.25 -0.29 -4.85
CA ILE A 294 43.65 0.78 -5.75
C ILE A 294 43.51 2.09 -4.98
N ASP A 295 44.61 2.81 -4.79
CA ASP A 295 44.58 4.18 -4.29
C ASP A 295 44.15 5.13 -5.43
N LEU A 296 42.94 5.67 -5.29
CA LEU A 296 42.31 6.51 -6.31
C LEU A 296 42.95 7.91 -6.39
N GLY A 297 43.58 8.37 -5.31
CA GLY A 297 44.27 9.66 -5.25
C GLY A 297 45.59 9.63 -6.00
N SER A 298 46.38 8.58 -5.83
CA SER A 298 47.69 8.45 -6.51
C SER A 298 47.57 8.00 -7.97
N THR A 299 46.51 7.29 -8.35
CA THR A 299 46.28 6.79 -9.72
C THR A 299 45.57 7.78 -10.65
N ARG A 300 45.18 8.97 -10.15
CA ARG A 300 44.32 9.97 -10.83
C ARG A 300 42.93 9.44 -11.23
N LEU A 301 42.60 8.19 -10.93
CA LEU A 301 41.30 7.58 -11.21
C LEU A 301 40.19 8.24 -10.39
N GLY A 302 40.49 8.71 -9.17
CA GLY A 302 39.57 9.49 -8.34
C GLY A 302 39.29 10.90 -8.85
N SER A 303 39.99 11.34 -9.91
CA SER A 303 39.79 12.66 -10.54
C SER A 303 39.22 12.56 -11.95
N ILE A 304 38.80 11.37 -12.39
CA ILE A 304 38.10 11.22 -13.67
C ILE A 304 36.72 11.86 -13.50
N PRO A 305 36.39 12.92 -14.26
CA PRO A 305 35.09 13.54 -14.16
C PRO A 305 34.00 12.57 -14.64
N SER A 306 32.85 12.59 -13.97
CA SER A 306 31.68 11.86 -14.44
C SER A 306 31.23 12.43 -15.80
N ASN A 307 30.92 11.53 -16.74
CA ASN A 307 30.25 11.87 -18.00
C ASN A 307 28.71 11.88 -17.86
N GLU A 308 28.20 11.73 -16.64
CA GLU A 308 26.76 11.71 -16.39
C GLU A 308 26.17 13.07 -16.71
N GLN A 309 25.41 13.09 -17.81
CA GLN A 309 24.65 14.25 -18.22
C GLN A 309 23.20 13.84 -18.41
N VAL A 310 22.29 14.55 -17.76
CA VAL A 310 20.87 14.40 -18.03
C VAL A 310 20.51 15.41 -19.10
N GLY A 311 20.44 15.02 -20.38
CA GLY A 311 20.23 15.98 -21.47
C GLY A 311 18.85 16.66 -21.46
N ALA A 312 17.81 15.94 -21.01
CA ALA A 312 16.46 16.45 -20.85
C ALA A 312 15.72 15.70 -19.73
N LEU A 313 14.78 16.37 -19.09
CA LEU A 313 13.92 15.82 -18.04
C LEU A 313 12.45 16.16 -18.32
N GLY A 314 11.52 15.27 -18.03
CA GLY A 314 10.09 15.53 -18.10
C GLY A 314 9.46 15.56 -16.72
N MET A 315 8.50 16.46 -16.50
CA MET A 315 7.80 16.62 -15.23
C MET A 315 6.30 16.80 -15.49
N TYR A 316 5.49 15.95 -14.86
CA TYR A 316 4.04 16.05 -14.94
C TYR A 316 3.53 17.14 -13.98
N ILE A 317 2.51 17.87 -14.43
CA ILE A 317 1.81 18.89 -13.67
C ILE A 317 0.33 18.49 -13.65
N ASP A 318 -0.13 17.98 -12.51
CA ASP A 318 -1.53 17.71 -12.26
C ASP A 318 -2.30 19.04 -12.22
N THR A 319 -3.28 19.19 -13.11
CA THR A 319 -4.08 20.43 -13.20
C THR A 319 -5.40 20.36 -12.43
N SER A 320 -5.63 19.29 -11.66
CA SER A 320 -6.84 19.15 -10.84
C SER A 320 -6.89 20.14 -9.68
N GLY A 321 -5.73 20.57 -9.18
CA GLY A 321 -5.63 21.38 -7.95
C GLY A 321 -6.04 20.62 -6.67
N VAL A 322 -6.20 19.29 -6.73
CA VAL A 322 -6.47 18.42 -5.58
C VAL A 322 -5.26 17.53 -5.28
N ASN A 323 -4.77 16.80 -6.29
CA ASN A 323 -3.65 15.89 -6.16
C ASN A 323 -2.37 16.53 -6.70
N TYR A 324 -1.86 17.57 -6.03
CA TYR A 324 -0.69 18.30 -6.50
C TYR A 324 0.51 17.39 -6.73
N THR A 325 0.99 17.37 -7.97
CA THR A 325 2.35 16.97 -8.25
C THR A 325 3.31 18.06 -7.76
N HIS A 326 4.47 17.62 -7.26
CA HIS A 326 5.47 18.53 -6.72
C HIS A 326 6.60 18.73 -7.73
N PRO A 327 7.17 19.94 -7.85
CA PRO A 327 8.36 20.15 -8.67
C PRO A 327 9.54 19.33 -8.14
N ILE A 328 10.39 18.85 -9.05
CA ILE A 328 11.62 18.14 -8.67
C ILE A 328 12.62 19.14 -8.09
N GLU A 329 13.10 18.89 -6.88
CA GLU A 329 14.13 19.71 -6.22
C GLU A 329 15.54 19.27 -6.61
N GLY A 330 16.52 20.17 -6.46
CA GLY A 330 17.92 19.86 -6.70
C GLY A 330 18.31 19.72 -8.18
N LEU A 331 17.48 20.19 -9.12
CA LEU A 331 17.76 20.13 -10.57
C LEU A 331 19.04 20.90 -10.95
N ASN A 332 19.49 21.84 -10.14
CA ASN A 332 20.77 22.53 -10.28
C ASN A 332 21.99 21.60 -10.10
N ASN A 333 21.81 20.42 -9.50
CA ASN A 333 22.86 19.41 -9.34
C ASN A 333 23.00 18.52 -10.59
N LEU A 334 22.07 18.60 -11.55
CA LEU A 334 22.10 17.81 -12.77
C LEU A 334 22.99 18.47 -13.83
N THR A 335 24.24 18.04 -13.89
CA THR A 335 25.21 18.49 -14.90
C THR A 335 24.69 18.17 -16.31
N GLY A 336 24.74 19.13 -17.22
CA GLY A 336 24.33 18.95 -18.62
C GLY A 336 22.83 19.01 -18.90
N LEU A 337 21.98 19.30 -17.90
CA LEU A 337 20.56 19.53 -18.10
C LEU A 337 20.31 20.80 -18.91
N LYS A 338 19.80 20.62 -20.13
CA LYS A 338 19.54 21.73 -21.08
C LYS A 338 18.07 22.04 -21.25
N ARG A 339 17.19 21.06 -20.96
CA ARG A 339 15.75 21.20 -21.19
C ARG A 339 14.91 20.46 -20.16
N ILE A 340 13.87 21.11 -19.67
CA ILE A 340 12.80 20.51 -18.87
C ILE A 340 11.49 20.58 -19.67
N ASN A 341 10.83 19.44 -19.85
CA ASN A 341 9.50 19.36 -20.44
C ASN A 341 8.48 19.40 -19.29
N LEU A 342 7.71 20.48 -19.19
CA LEU A 342 6.57 20.58 -18.30
C LEU A 342 5.35 20.03 -19.03
N ILE A 343 4.77 18.95 -18.49
CA ILE A 343 3.68 18.21 -19.10
C ILE A 343 2.42 18.48 -18.29
N PHE A 344 1.54 19.33 -18.80
CA PHE A 344 0.29 19.71 -18.14
C PHE A 344 -0.78 18.66 -18.37
N GLY A 345 -1.22 18.03 -17.29
CA GLY A 345 -2.33 17.10 -17.32
C GLY A 345 -3.65 17.77 -17.71
N ASN A 346 -4.59 16.97 -18.20
CA ASN A 346 -5.92 17.45 -18.60
C ASN A 346 -6.98 17.23 -17.50
N GLU A 347 -6.59 17.04 -16.24
CA GLU A 347 -7.52 16.84 -15.13
C GLU A 347 -8.46 18.02 -14.92
N ALA A 348 -8.01 19.25 -15.19
CA ALA A 348 -8.85 20.45 -15.10
C ALA A 348 -10.14 20.36 -15.94
N ALA A 349 -10.11 19.62 -17.06
CA ALA A 349 -11.27 19.39 -17.91
C ALA A 349 -12.38 18.57 -17.23
N ARG A 350 -12.09 17.91 -16.10
CA ARG A 350 -13.14 17.24 -15.30
C ARG A 350 -14.08 18.22 -14.59
N TYR A 351 -13.70 19.50 -14.50
CA TYR A 351 -14.47 20.53 -13.80
C TYR A 351 -15.25 21.44 -14.75
N THR A 352 -15.03 21.36 -16.06
CA THR A 352 -15.58 22.32 -17.01
C THR A 352 -15.68 21.76 -18.41
N ASP A 353 -16.76 22.11 -19.11
CA ASP A 353 -16.97 21.76 -20.51
C ASP A 353 -16.19 22.68 -21.51
N SER A 354 -15.20 23.44 -21.00
CA SER A 354 -14.51 24.46 -21.79
C SER A 354 -13.36 23.86 -22.58
N LYS A 355 -13.36 24.12 -23.89
CA LYS A 355 -12.24 23.76 -24.80
C LYS A 355 -10.98 24.60 -24.59
N VAL A 356 -11.06 25.66 -23.78
CA VAL A 356 -9.95 26.56 -23.47
C VAL A 356 -9.95 26.81 -21.98
N ILE A 357 -8.87 26.42 -21.31
CA ILE A 357 -8.74 26.46 -19.85
C ILE A 357 -7.47 27.27 -19.51
N GLU A 358 -7.61 28.31 -18.69
CA GLU A 358 -6.48 28.93 -18.01
C GLU A 358 -6.19 28.15 -16.72
N VAL A 359 -4.95 27.69 -16.54
CA VAL A 359 -4.54 26.98 -15.32
C VAL A 359 -4.21 28.02 -14.24
N GLY A 360 -4.86 27.88 -13.09
CA GLY A 360 -4.78 28.86 -12.00
C GLY A 360 -3.41 28.93 -11.31
N ASP A 361 -3.09 30.12 -10.80
CA ASP A 361 -1.75 30.43 -10.25
C ASP A 361 -1.35 29.51 -9.08
N ASN A 362 -2.30 29.04 -8.26
CA ASN A 362 -2.00 28.11 -7.16
C ASN A 362 -1.38 26.79 -7.63
N ILE A 363 -1.73 26.33 -8.84
CA ILE A 363 -1.17 25.12 -9.47
C ILE A 363 0.23 25.42 -10.04
N ILE A 364 0.43 26.62 -10.60
CA ILE A 364 1.66 26.99 -11.31
C ILE A 364 2.77 27.49 -10.37
N ASN A 365 2.40 28.14 -9.26
CA ASN A 365 3.35 28.83 -8.36
C ASN A 365 4.48 27.95 -7.83
N PRO A 366 4.26 26.69 -7.40
CA PRO A 366 5.35 25.80 -6.98
C PRO A 366 6.40 25.60 -8.09
N TYR A 367 5.97 25.45 -9.34
CA TYR A 367 6.84 25.27 -10.49
C TYR A 367 7.54 26.58 -10.88
N ASN A 368 6.88 27.72 -10.76
CA ASN A 368 7.52 29.02 -10.94
C ASN A 368 8.62 29.27 -9.91
N ASN A 369 8.44 28.88 -8.65
CA ASN A 369 9.49 28.96 -7.64
C ASN A 369 10.72 28.11 -8.02
N MET A 370 10.49 26.90 -8.54
CA MET A 370 11.55 26.05 -9.09
C MET A 370 12.23 26.70 -10.31
N ILE A 371 11.47 27.26 -11.26
CA ILE A 371 12.04 27.93 -12.44
C ILE A 371 12.94 29.10 -12.03
N LEU A 372 12.49 29.91 -11.05
CA LEU A 372 13.23 31.06 -10.55
C LEU A 372 14.54 30.65 -9.85
N SER A 373 14.52 29.58 -9.05
CA SER A 373 15.73 29.08 -8.39
C SER A 373 16.77 28.60 -9.40
N LEU A 374 16.32 27.97 -10.49
CA LEU A 374 17.17 27.49 -11.58
C LEU A 374 17.67 28.62 -12.50
N ALA A 375 16.91 29.70 -12.64
CA ALA A 375 17.34 30.90 -13.35
C ALA A 375 18.46 31.61 -12.57
N ALA A 376 18.35 31.69 -11.24
CA ALA A 376 19.37 32.29 -10.38
C ALA A 376 20.71 31.54 -10.41
N SER A 377 20.70 30.23 -10.69
CA SER A 377 21.90 29.40 -10.77
C SER A 377 22.59 29.39 -12.15
N SER A 378 22.28 30.36 -13.03
CA SER A 378 22.89 30.52 -14.37
C SER A 378 22.80 29.29 -15.30
N SER A 379 21.73 28.49 -15.17
CA SER A 379 21.64 27.17 -15.80
C SER A 379 21.37 27.15 -17.32
N GLY A 380 21.01 28.29 -17.94
CA GLY A 380 20.69 28.36 -19.38
C GLY A 380 19.56 27.41 -19.82
N MET A 381 18.77 26.89 -18.86
CA MET A 381 17.78 25.84 -19.08
C MET A 381 16.56 26.34 -19.84
N LYS A 382 16.10 25.52 -20.78
CA LYS A 382 14.88 25.77 -21.55
C LYS A 382 13.71 24.98 -20.99
N PHE A 383 12.56 25.63 -20.88
CA PHE A 383 11.31 24.97 -20.51
C PHE A 383 10.47 24.77 -21.78
N ALA A 384 10.07 23.53 -22.04
CA ALA A 384 9.11 23.19 -23.09
C ALA A 384 7.78 22.83 -22.44
N LEU A 385 6.68 23.33 -22.99
CA LEU A 385 5.34 23.11 -22.47
C LEU A 385 4.64 22.09 -23.38
N ASN A 386 4.09 21.04 -22.79
CA ASN A 386 3.35 20.00 -23.50
C ASN A 386 2.06 19.68 -22.73
N ALA A 387 1.07 19.12 -23.41
CA ALA A 387 -0.09 18.53 -22.73
C ALA A 387 0.16 17.04 -22.45
N GLY A 388 -0.45 16.53 -21.38
CA GLY A 388 -0.42 15.12 -20.99
C GLY A 388 -1.34 14.22 -21.81
N SER A 389 -2.09 14.79 -22.77
CA SER A 389 -3.05 14.07 -23.61
C SER A 389 -2.89 14.47 -25.07
N LEU A 390 -3.14 13.53 -25.98
CA LEU A 390 -3.11 13.74 -27.43
C LEU A 390 -4.11 14.81 -27.89
N THR A 391 -5.25 14.92 -27.20
CA THR A 391 -6.37 15.80 -27.60
C THR A 391 -6.28 17.20 -27.01
N TRP A 392 -5.16 17.53 -26.36
CA TRP A 392 -4.95 18.82 -25.72
C TRP A 392 -3.59 19.38 -26.14
N PHE A 393 -3.50 20.71 -26.15
CA PHE A 393 -2.27 21.45 -26.36
C PHE A 393 -2.07 22.42 -25.20
N ALA A 394 -0.82 22.60 -24.74
CA ALA A 394 -0.48 23.47 -23.63
C ALA A 394 0.46 24.60 -24.09
N THR A 395 0.22 25.82 -23.63
CA THR A 395 1.11 26.95 -23.86
C THR A 395 1.07 27.92 -22.68
N ALA A 396 2.04 28.84 -22.60
CA ALA A 396 2.06 29.87 -21.58
C ALA A 396 2.65 31.17 -22.10
N THR A 397 2.23 32.27 -21.49
CA THR A 397 2.99 33.52 -21.56
C THR A 397 4.23 33.42 -20.66
N GLN A 398 5.24 34.26 -20.88
CA GLN A 398 6.49 34.24 -20.11
C GLN A 398 6.79 35.62 -19.53
N ASN A 399 7.22 35.66 -18.28
CA ASN A 399 7.81 36.87 -17.71
C ASN A 399 9.23 37.04 -18.26
N LEU A 400 9.44 38.05 -19.11
CA LEU A 400 10.71 38.28 -19.79
C LEU A 400 11.86 38.69 -18.85
N SER A 401 11.55 39.20 -17.66
CA SER A 401 12.56 39.60 -16.67
C SER A 401 13.06 38.41 -15.83
N THR A 402 12.23 37.39 -15.62
CA THR A 402 12.54 36.28 -14.70
C THR A 402 12.55 34.91 -15.36
N GLY A 403 12.04 34.77 -16.57
CA GLY A 403 11.88 33.50 -17.28
C GLY A 403 10.73 32.62 -16.77
N ALA A 404 10.05 33.02 -15.69
CA ALA A 404 8.92 32.32 -15.11
C ALA A 404 7.70 32.28 -16.05
N LEU A 405 6.85 31.28 -15.86
CA LEU A 405 5.57 31.18 -16.56
C LEU A 405 4.65 32.30 -16.08
N GLY A 406 4.00 32.99 -17.01
CA GLY A 406 2.87 33.86 -16.75
C GLY A 406 1.58 33.04 -16.71
N LYS A 407 0.59 33.42 -17.52
CA LYS A 407 -0.63 32.65 -17.73
C LYS A 407 -0.38 31.41 -18.57
N VAL A 408 -0.88 30.28 -18.08
CA VAL A 408 -0.79 28.96 -18.72
C VAL A 408 -2.17 28.57 -19.24
N TYR A 409 -2.22 28.06 -20.47
CA TYR A 409 -3.44 27.69 -21.17
C TYR A 409 -3.39 26.25 -21.65
N LEU A 410 -4.49 25.53 -21.48
CA LEU A 410 -4.80 24.25 -22.10
C LEU A 410 -5.89 24.47 -23.15
N VAL A 411 -5.67 23.98 -24.37
CA VAL A 411 -6.60 24.10 -25.48
C VAL A 411 -6.89 22.73 -26.07
N LYS A 412 -8.18 22.38 -26.21
CA LYS A 412 -8.60 21.12 -26.81
C LYS A 412 -8.34 21.17 -28.33
N ILE A 413 -7.67 20.14 -28.83
CA ILE A 413 -7.47 19.90 -30.25
C ILE A 413 -8.73 19.17 -30.76
N PRO A 414 -9.43 19.70 -31.79
CA PRO A 414 -10.59 19.02 -32.36
C PRO A 414 -10.20 17.64 -32.87
N TYR A 415 -11.06 16.63 -32.67
CA TYR A 415 -10.77 15.27 -33.12
C TYR A 415 -10.53 15.23 -34.64
N THR A 416 -11.24 16.04 -35.40
CA THR A 416 -11.09 16.15 -36.86
C THR A 416 -9.71 16.60 -37.31
N ALA A 417 -8.90 17.24 -36.44
CA ALA A 417 -7.53 17.63 -36.75
C ALA A 417 -6.59 16.41 -36.96
N PHE A 418 -7.00 15.22 -36.53
CA PHE A 418 -6.25 13.98 -36.71
C PHE A 418 -6.67 13.17 -37.94
N ALA A 419 -7.63 13.67 -38.74
CA ALA A 419 -8.09 12.98 -39.94
C ALA A 419 -7.08 13.09 -41.10
N GLN A 420 -6.81 11.97 -41.78
CA GLN A 420 -5.98 11.95 -42.99
C GLN A 420 -6.79 11.78 -44.29
N ASP A 421 -8.08 11.44 -44.17
CA ASP A 421 -9.01 11.26 -45.29
C ASP A 421 -10.44 11.65 -44.91
N GLY A 422 -11.32 11.75 -45.91
CA GLY A 422 -12.70 12.20 -45.73
C GLY A 422 -13.58 11.26 -44.90
N ASN A 423 -13.36 9.94 -44.96
CA ASN A 423 -14.13 8.99 -44.16
C ASN A 423 -13.77 9.09 -42.68
N THR A 424 -12.47 9.23 -42.40
CA THR A 424 -11.94 9.43 -41.05
C THR A 424 -12.40 10.79 -40.50
N TYR A 425 -12.42 11.85 -41.33
CA TYR A 425 -12.95 13.15 -40.94
C TYR A 425 -14.41 13.08 -40.49
N ASN A 426 -15.26 12.38 -41.25
CA ASN A 426 -16.68 12.22 -40.91
C ASN A 426 -16.89 11.44 -39.60
N PHE A 427 -16.12 10.38 -39.37
CA PHE A 427 -16.15 9.63 -38.12
C PHE A 427 -15.69 10.48 -36.92
N LEU A 428 -14.56 11.16 -37.03
CA LEU A 428 -14.02 12.03 -35.98
C LEU A 428 -14.91 13.25 -35.73
N GLY A 429 -15.63 13.74 -36.75
CA GLY A 429 -16.66 14.75 -36.60
C GLY A 429 -17.83 14.27 -35.73
N GLY A 430 -18.21 12.99 -35.85
CA GLY A 430 -19.19 12.36 -34.95
C GLY A 430 -18.69 12.28 -33.50
N LEU A 431 -17.39 12.01 -33.30
CA LEU A 431 -16.79 12.06 -31.96
C LEU A 431 -16.77 13.49 -31.39
N GLU A 432 -16.49 14.49 -32.21
CA GLU A 432 -16.54 15.91 -31.79
C GLU A 432 -17.96 16.31 -31.36
N GLN A 433 -19.00 15.83 -32.04
CA GLN A 433 -20.38 16.11 -31.64
C GLN A 433 -20.78 15.42 -30.33
N ARG A 434 -20.24 14.23 -30.07
CA ARG A 434 -20.62 13.43 -28.90
C ARG A 434 -19.75 13.67 -27.67
N TYR A 435 -18.47 13.98 -27.86
CA TYR A 435 -17.43 14.08 -26.84
C TYR A 435 -16.60 15.37 -26.92
N GLY A 436 -16.93 16.27 -27.86
CA GLY A 436 -16.36 17.62 -27.95
C GLY A 436 -17.26 18.67 -27.28
N VAL A 437 -18.14 18.26 -26.38
CA VAL A 437 -19.01 19.12 -25.55
C VAL A 437 -18.80 18.87 -24.05
N GLU A 438 -17.79 18.08 -23.68
CA GLU A 438 -17.04 18.21 -22.41
C GLU A 438 -16.01 19.34 -22.52
#